data_AF-A0A1G6PUF2-F1
#
_entry.id   AF-A0A1G6PUF2-F1
#
_cell.length_a   1.000
_cell.length_b   1.000
_cell.length_c   1.000
_cell.angle_alpha   90.00
_cell.angle_beta   90.00
_cell.angle_gamma   90.00
#
_symmetry.space_group_name_H-M   'P 1'
#
loop_
_entity.id
_entity.type
_entity.pdbx_description
1 polymer ?
#
loop_
_entity_poly.entity_id
_entity_poly.type
_entity_poly.pdbx_seq_one_letter_code
_entity_poly.pdbx_strand_id
1 'polypeptide(L)'
;MSDFPNNKLFTIQVNPTRKKAFYLHVGILVGLYLLTTAGQEPIKEYFKSVRESREIDQIRPLMKTLAESGKPDAIVWMIKHEYEAAKESGFAALTDAALGGDSESMWLYGVMQMDKGHPEVAKVWIEKAAKEGFPQAVAYMQSETQDD
;
A
#
# COMPACT_ATOMS: atom_id res chain seq x y z
N MET A 1 -58.72 5.53 -33.64
CA MET A 1 -57.57 4.88 -34.31
C MET A 1 -56.51 5.95 -34.45
N SER A 2 -55.40 5.79 -33.73
CA SER A 2 -54.38 6.79 -33.43
C SER A 2 -53.49 7.12 -34.63
N ASP A 3 -53.45 8.39 -35.04
CA ASP A 3 -52.54 8.90 -36.06
C ASP A 3 -51.33 9.54 -35.37
N PHE A 4 -50.17 8.87 -35.40
CA PHE A 4 -48.94 9.39 -34.82
C PHE A 4 -48.23 10.31 -35.84
N PRO A 5 -47.77 11.51 -35.46
CA PRO A 5 -47.16 12.44 -36.39
C PRO A 5 -45.78 11.98 -36.90
N ASN A 6 -45.60 12.08 -38.21
CA ASN A 6 -44.38 11.82 -38.98
C ASN A 6 -43.11 12.33 -38.28
N ASN A 7 -42.32 11.41 -37.74
CA ASN A 7 -40.96 11.66 -37.29
C ASN A 7 -40.06 11.88 -38.51
N LYS A 8 -39.69 13.15 -38.78
CA LYS A 8 -38.69 13.48 -39.80
C LYS A 8 -37.37 12.78 -39.46
N LEU A 9 -37.00 11.77 -40.25
CA LEU A 9 -35.72 11.09 -40.17
C LEU A 9 -34.60 12.07 -40.52
N PHE A 10 -33.88 12.55 -39.52
CA PHE A 10 -32.64 13.28 -39.71
C PHE A 10 -31.56 12.29 -40.15
N THR A 11 -31.28 12.25 -41.45
CA THR A 11 -30.17 11.44 -41.98
C THR A 11 -28.87 12.23 -41.88
N ILE A 12 -27.99 11.80 -40.97
CA ILE A 12 -26.66 12.39 -40.81
C ILE A 12 -25.79 11.91 -41.99
N GLN A 13 -25.59 12.77 -42.98
CA GLN A 13 -24.71 12.47 -44.11
C GLN A 13 -23.26 12.85 -43.78
N VAL A 14 -22.40 11.85 -43.56
CA VAL A 14 -20.97 12.08 -43.26
C VAL A 14 -20.17 12.25 -44.56
N ASN A 15 -19.60 13.43 -44.76
CA ASN A 15 -18.80 13.77 -45.94
C ASN A 15 -17.58 12.83 -46.12
N PRO A 16 -17.48 12.07 -47.22
CA PRO A 16 -16.45 11.04 -47.42
C PRO A 16 -15.01 11.53 -47.39
N THR A 17 -14.74 12.76 -47.82
CA THR A 17 -13.38 13.32 -47.81
C THR A 17 -12.87 13.67 -46.42
N ARG A 18 -13.77 13.80 -45.42
CA ARG A 18 -13.43 14.15 -44.04
C ARG A 18 -13.85 13.08 -43.01
N LYS A 19 -14.29 11.89 -43.45
CA LYS A 19 -14.71 10.77 -42.57
C LYS A 19 -13.65 10.43 -41.52
N LYS A 20 -12.36 10.38 -41.89
CA LYS A 20 -11.26 10.11 -40.95
C LYS A 20 -11.19 11.14 -39.83
N ALA A 21 -11.31 12.42 -40.16
CA ALA A 21 -11.34 13.50 -39.17
C ALA A 21 -12.58 13.41 -38.28
N PHE A 22 -13.75 13.10 -38.84
CA PHE A 22 -14.98 12.90 -38.08
C PHE A 22 -14.85 11.77 -37.04
N TYR A 23 -14.36 10.60 -37.45
CA TYR A 23 -14.15 9.47 -36.52
C TYR A 23 -13.06 9.76 -35.48
N LEU A 24 -12.02 10.52 -35.83
CA LEU A 24 -10.99 10.97 -34.88
C LEU A 24 -11.63 11.83 -33.76
N HIS A 25 -12.46 12.81 -34.11
CA HIS A 25 -13.10 13.68 -33.12
C HIS A 25 -14.13 12.93 -32.26
N VAL A 26 -14.94 12.04 -32.86
CA VAL A 26 -15.87 11.18 -32.12
C VAL A 26 -15.10 10.26 -31.16
N GLY A 27 -13.96 9.70 -31.59
CA GLY A 27 -13.09 8.89 -30.73
C GLY A 27 -12.53 9.67 -29.54
N ILE A 28 -12.07 10.91 -29.75
CA ILE A 28 -11.61 11.80 -28.67
C ILE A 28 -12.75 12.09 -27.68
N LEU A 29 -13.95 12.41 -28.17
CA LEU A 29 -15.11 12.70 -27.32
C LEU A 29 -15.57 11.47 -26.53
N VAL A 30 -15.56 10.28 -27.13
CA VAL A 30 -15.85 9.03 -26.43
C VAL A 30 -14.77 8.73 -25.37
N GLY A 31 -13.49 8.94 -25.70
CA GLY A 31 -12.39 8.80 -24.73
C GLY A 31 -12.52 9.76 -23.55
N LEU A 32 -12.85 11.04 -23.80
CA LEU A 32 -13.12 12.03 -22.74
C LEU A 32 -14.35 11.65 -21.91
N TYR A 33 -15.43 11.20 -22.56
CA TYR A 33 -16.63 10.74 -21.88
C TYR A 33 -16.35 9.52 -20.98
N LEU A 34 -15.58 8.55 -21.47
CA LEU A 34 -15.15 7.40 -20.68
C LEU A 34 -14.22 7.83 -19.53
N LEU A 35 -13.32 8.78 -19.72
CA LEU A 35 -12.51 9.34 -18.62
C LEU A 35 -13.36 10.05 -17.55
N THR A 36 -14.48 10.68 -17.92
CA THR A 36 -15.40 11.30 -16.97
C THR A 36 -16.35 10.32 -16.27
N THR A 37 -16.70 9.20 -16.92
CA THR A 37 -17.74 8.26 -16.44
C THR A 37 -17.17 6.96 -15.86
N ALA A 38 -16.08 6.42 -16.41
CA ALA A 38 -15.37 5.25 -15.86
C ALA A 38 -14.42 5.62 -14.70
N GLY A 39 -14.31 6.91 -14.36
CA GLY A 39 -13.60 7.43 -13.20
C GLY A 39 -12.10 7.65 -13.44
N GLN A 40 -11.56 8.69 -12.82
CA GLN A 40 -10.11 8.97 -12.81
C GLN A 40 -9.35 8.04 -11.85
N GLU A 41 -10.04 7.21 -11.09
CA GLU A 41 -9.46 6.42 -9.99
C GLU A 41 -8.29 5.51 -10.43
N PRO A 42 -8.37 4.73 -11.53
CA PRO A 42 -7.25 3.88 -11.94
C PRO A 42 -5.99 4.70 -12.32
N ILE A 43 -6.19 5.89 -12.89
CA ILE A 43 -5.11 6.79 -13.29
C ILE A 43 -4.49 7.45 -12.06
N LYS A 44 -5.31 7.88 -11.10
CA LYS A 44 -4.83 8.45 -9.83
C LYS A 44 -4.05 7.41 -9.03
N GLU A 45 -4.55 6.18 -8.93
CA GLU A 45 -3.86 5.08 -8.24
C GLU A 45 -2.52 4.75 -8.90
N TYR A 46 -2.48 4.70 -10.24
CA TYR A 46 -1.23 4.52 -10.98
C TYR A 46 -0.22 5.64 -10.70
N PHE A 47 -0.63 6.91 -10.79
CA PHE A 47 0.29 8.02 -10.51
C PHE A 47 0.68 8.12 -9.03
N LYS A 48 -0.20 7.71 -8.12
CA LYS A 48 0.08 7.62 -6.69
C LYS A 48 1.14 6.56 -6.43
N SER A 49 1.00 5.35 -6.97
CA SER A 49 1.99 4.28 -6.78
C SER A 49 3.34 4.62 -7.41
N VAL A 50 3.37 5.24 -8.60
CA VAL A 50 4.61 5.71 -9.21
C VAL A 50 5.32 6.76 -8.34
N ARG A 51 4.56 7.65 -7.69
CA ARG A 51 5.11 8.67 -6.78
C ARG A 51 5.67 8.02 -5.52
N GLU A 52 4.90 7.14 -4.87
CA GLU A 52 5.30 6.44 -3.66
C GLU A 52 6.57 5.62 -3.88
N SER A 53 6.65 4.86 -4.98
CA SER A 53 7.86 4.10 -5.33
C SER A 53 9.08 5.00 -5.48
N ARG A 54 8.93 6.16 -6.12
CA ARG A 54 10.03 7.11 -6.29
C ARG A 54 10.49 7.69 -4.95
N GLU A 55 9.56 8.02 -4.06
CA GLU A 55 9.89 8.52 -2.72
C GLU A 55 10.64 7.46 -1.89
N ILE A 56 10.18 6.21 -1.93
CA ILE A 56 10.86 5.06 -1.29
C ILE A 56 12.27 4.90 -1.86
N ASP A 57 12.43 4.91 -3.19
CA ASP A 57 13.74 4.77 -3.85
C ASP A 57 14.74 5.87 -3.44
N GLN A 58 14.24 7.09 -3.19
CA GLN A 58 15.08 8.22 -2.77
C GLN A 58 15.55 8.11 -1.32
N ILE A 59 14.69 7.64 -0.42
CA ILE A 59 15.03 7.53 1.01
C ILE A 59 15.70 6.22 1.36
N ARG A 60 15.55 5.17 0.53
CA ARG A 60 16.11 3.83 0.79
C ARG A 60 17.60 3.85 1.12
N PRO A 61 18.50 4.54 0.38
CA PRO A 61 19.92 4.53 0.71
C PRO A 61 20.20 5.10 2.10
N LEU A 62 19.50 6.16 2.49
CA LEU A 62 19.61 6.76 3.82
C LEU A 62 19.06 5.83 4.90
N MET A 63 17.91 5.21 4.68
CA MET A 63 17.35 4.24 5.61
C MET A 63 18.28 3.04 5.81
N LYS A 64 18.90 2.57 4.73
CA LYS A 64 19.90 1.51 4.80
C LYS A 64 21.08 1.90 5.68
N THR A 65 21.69 3.07 5.48
CA THR A 65 22.82 3.50 6.31
C THR A 65 22.44 3.72 7.77
N LEU A 66 21.24 4.24 8.03
CA LEU A 66 20.72 4.39 9.40
C LEU A 66 20.48 3.02 10.05
N ALA A 67 19.95 2.05 9.32
CA ALA A 67 19.75 0.69 9.80
C ALA A 67 21.10 0.00 10.10
N GLU A 68 22.10 0.16 9.22
CA GLU A 68 23.46 -0.32 9.44
C GLU A 68 24.12 0.32 10.68
N SER A 69 23.73 1.54 11.04
CA SER A 69 24.16 2.22 12.28
C SER A 69 23.36 1.82 13.53
N GLY A 70 22.42 0.89 13.41
CA GLY A 70 21.64 0.37 14.53
C GLY A 70 20.43 1.24 14.92
N LYS A 71 19.93 2.12 14.04
CA LYS A 71 18.75 2.94 14.34
C LYS A 71 17.46 2.09 14.24
N PRO A 72 16.69 1.91 15.34
CA PRO A 72 15.53 1.02 15.33
C PRO A 72 14.48 1.37 14.29
N ASP A 73 14.10 2.66 14.18
CA ASP A 73 13.13 3.13 13.18
C ASP A 73 13.53 2.75 11.74
N ALA A 74 14.81 2.88 11.44
CA ALA A 74 15.34 2.55 10.12
C ALA A 74 15.39 1.03 9.90
N ILE A 75 15.75 0.24 10.92
CA ILE A 75 15.71 -1.22 10.86
C ILE A 75 14.29 -1.71 10.57
N VAL A 76 13.30 -1.20 11.33
CA VAL A 76 11.90 -1.53 11.13
C VAL A 76 11.42 -1.08 9.75
N TRP A 77 11.80 0.12 9.29
CA TRP A 77 11.49 0.60 7.96
C TRP A 77 12.05 -0.33 6.87
N MET A 78 13.31 -0.76 7.01
CA MET A 78 13.95 -1.69 6.07
C MET A 78 13.21 -3.04 6.05
N ILE A 79 12.79 -3.58 7.19
CA ILE A 79 12.03 -4.84 7.23
C ILE A 79 10.68 -4.74 6.53
N LYS A 80 9.98 -3.61 6.70
CA LYS A 80 8.68 -3.35 6.06
C LYS A 80 8.79 -3.25 4.53
N HIS A 81 9.91 -2.77 4.01
CA HIS A 81 10.09 -2.53 2.56
C HIS A 81 10.99 -3.57 1.86
N GLU A 82 11.83 -4.28 2.61
CA GLU A 82 12.82 -5.25 2.12
C GLU A 82 12.79 -6.53 2.97
N TYR A 83 11.59 -7.07 3.20
CA TYR A 83 11.36 -8.23 4.06
C TYR A 83 12.25 -9.44 3.71
N GLU A 84 12.41 -9.76 2.42
CA GLU A 84 13.21 -10.90 1.99
C GLU A 84 14.70 -10.73 2.34
N ALA A 85 15.26 -9.53 2.15
CA ALA A 85 16.65 -9.24 2.55
C ALA A 85 16.82 -9.32 4.08
N ALA A 86 15.84 -8.81 4.83
CA ALA A 86 15.85 -8.92 6.28
C ALA A 86 15.76 -10.38 6.75
N LYS A 87 14.95 -11.20 6.07
CA LYS A 87 14.80 -12.63 6.33
C LYS A 87 16.08 -13.41 6.06
N GLU A 88 16.81 -13.09 5.00
CA GLU A 88 18.13 -13.68 4.71
C GLU A 88 19.14 -13.42 5.83
N SER A 89 19.13 -12.23 6.44
CA SER A 89 19.97 -11.90 7.60
C SER A 89 19.52 -12.54 8.92
N GLY A 90 18.40 -13.29 8.91
CA GLY A 90 17.77 -13.83 10.10
C GLY A 90 17.20 -12.76 11.05
N PHE A 91 17.02 -11.52 10.57
CA PHE A 91 16.56 -10.38 11.36
C PHE A 91 17.47 -10.03 12.56
N ALA A 92 18.78 -10.19 12.40
CA ALA A 92 19.76 -9.91 13.46
C ALA A 92 19.63 -8.47 13.99
N ALA A 93 19.57 -7.47 13.11
CA ALA A 93 19.44 -6.07 13.51
C ALA A 93 18.13 -5.77 14.28
N LEU A 94 17.03 -6.44 13.92
CA LEU A 94 15.76 -6.33 14.66
C LEU A 94 15.91 -6.88 16.08
N THR A 95 16.59 -8.01 16.20
CA THR A 95 16.81 -8.68 17.48
C THR A 95 17.66 -7.80 18.39
N ASP A 96 18.72 -7.19 17.85
CA ASP A 96 19.58 -6.27 18.59
C ASP A 96 18.80 -5.02 19.05
N ALA A 97 17.96 -4.44 18.19
CA ALA A 97 17.11 -3.30 18.54
C ALA A 97 16.09 -3.65 19.63
N ALA A 98 15.44 -4.81 19.54
CA ALA A 98 14.52 -5.31 20.55
C ALA A 98 15.22 -5.56 21.89
N LEU A 99 16.42 -6.14 21.88
CA LEU A 99 17.26 -6.31 23.07
C LEU A 99 17.70 -4.95 23.66
N GLY A 100 17.88 -3.95 22.80
CA GLY A 100 18.22 -2.58 23.16
C GLY A 100 17.09 -1.77 23.79
N GLY A 101 15.87 -2.31 23.89
CA GLY A 101 14.74 -1.60 24.51
C GLY A 101 13.72 -0.99 23.54
N ASP A 102 13.93 -1.10 22.23
CA ASP A 102 13.02 -0.48 21.26
C ASP A 102 11.68 -1.21 21.17
N SER A 103 10.60 -0.51 21.52
CA SER A 103 9.29 -1.13 21.74
C SER A 103 8.61 -1.59 20.44
N GLU A 104 8.81 -0.88 19.33
CA GLU A 104 8.34 -1.32 18.00
C GLU A 104 9.12 -2.58 17.54
N SER A 105 10.44 -2.60 17.74
CA SER A 105 11.28 -3.77 17.43
C SER A 105 10.90 -4.98 18.29
N MET A 106 10.63 -4.79 19.58
CA MET A 106 10.12 -5.86 20.46
C MET A 106 8.81 -6.45 19.96
N TRP A 107 7.86 -5.59 19.57
CA TRP A 107 6.59 -6.03 18.99
C TRP A 107 6.81 -6.84 17.71
N LEU A 108 7.59 -6.30 16.76
CA LEU A 108 7.82 -6.95 15.47
C LEU A 108 8.58 -8.27 15.62
N TYR A 109 9.52 -8.34 16.56
CA TYR A 109 10.18 -9.58 16.93
C TYR A 109 9.19 -10.60 17.50
N GLY A 110 8.28 -10.16 18.38
CA GLY A 110 7.21 -11.01 18.92
C GLY A 110 6.31 -11.59 17.82
N VAL A 111 5.82 -10.74 16.91
CA VAL A 111 5.02 -11.17 15.75
C VAL A 111 5.76 -12.20 14.90
N MET A 112 7.05 -11.99 14.65
CA MET A 112 7.86 -12.93 13.88
C MET A 112 8.04 -14.28 14.58
N GLN A 113 8.09 -14.31 15.92
CA GLN A 113 8.14 -15.56 16.66
C GLN A 113 6.80 -16.31 16.61
N MET A 114 5.67 -15.61 16.53
CA MET A 114 4.37 -16.25 16.24
C MET A 114 4.40 -16.96 14.90
N ASP A 115 4.87 -16.28 13.85
CA ASP A 115 4.96 -16.85 12.50
C ASP A 115 5.90 -18.06 12.42
N LYS A 116 6.93 -18.09 13.27
CA LYS A 116 7.87 -19.22 13.41
C LYS A 116 7.34 -20.36 14.28
N GLY A 117 6.17 -20.22 14.90
CA GLY A 117 5.58 -21.23 15.77
C GLY A 117 6.15 -21.27 17.19
N HIS A 118 6.67 -20.14 17.69
CA HIS A 118 7.16 -19.96 19.07
C HIS A 118 6.27 -18.98 19.86
N PRO A 119 4.99 -19.32 20.11
CA PRO A 119 4.04 -18.39 20.72
C PRO A 119 4.41 -17.96 22.14
N GLU A 120 5.07 -18.82 22.91
CA GLU A 120 5.57 -18.50 24.24
C GLU A 120 6.65 -17.41 24.22
N VAL A 121 7.56 -17.47 23.23
CA VAL A 121 8.58 -16.43 23.03
C VAL A 121 7.91 -15.15 22.57
N ALA A 122 6.99 -15.25 21.61
CA ALA A 122 6.26 -14.11 21.09
C ALA A 122 5.54 -13.32 22.19
N LYS A 123 4.78 -14.02 23.04
CA LYS A 123 4.04 -13.42 24.14
C LYS A 123 4.93 -12.60 25.06
N VAL A 124 6.08 -13.15 25.46
CA VAL A 124 7.06 -12.44 26.31
C VAL A 124 7.51 -11.12 25.68
N TRP A 125 7.77 -11.10 24.37
CA TRP A 125 8.24 -9.90 23.69
C TRP A 125 7.12 -8.88 23.43
N ILE A 126 5.92 -9.35 23.11
CA ILE A 126 4.73 -8.51 22.96
C ILE A 126 4.37 -7.87 24.32
N GLU A 127 4.42 -8.61 25.41
CA GLU A 127 4.22 -8.09 26.77
C GLU A 127 5.23 -7.00 27.13
N LYS A 128 6.51 -7.17 26.75
CA LYS A 128 7.53 -6.13 26.95
C LYS A 128 7.22 -4.88 26.14
N ALA A 129 6.87 -5.02 24.86
CA ALA A 129 6.46 -3.89 24.03
C ALA A 129 5.23 -3.16 24.61
N ALA A 130 4.25 -3.90 25.14
CA ALA A 130 3.07 -3.33 25.79
C ALA A 130 3.42 -2.58 27.09
N LYS A 131 4.36 -3.09 27.89
CA LYS A 131 4.86 -2.41 29.09
C LYS A 131 5.54 -1.08 28.78
N GLU A 132 6.24 -1.01 27.65
CA GLU A 132 6.82 0.24 27.12
C GLU A 132 5.77 1.14 26.43
N GLY A 133 4.50 0.72 26.41
CA GLY A 133 3.39 1.51 25.88
C GLY A 133 3.24 1.47 24.36
N PHE A 134 3.82 0.48 23.67
CA PHE A 134 3.66 0.36 22.23
C PHE A 134 2.18 0.10 21.87
N PRO A 135 1.50 0.98 21.11
CA PRO A 135 0.05 0.96 20.98
C PRO A 135 -0.53 -0.37 20.46
N GLN A 136 0.11 -0.97 19.46
CA GLN A 136 -0.35 -2.23 18.87
C GLN A 136 -0.19 -3.40 19.85
N ALA A 137 0.87 -3.39 20.65
CA ALA A 137 1.09 -4.42 21.67
C ALA A 137 0.07 -4.27 22.81
N VAL A 138 -0.19 -3.04 23.27
CA VAL A 138 -1.23 -2.78 24.29
C VAL A 138 -2.60 -3.24 23.79
N ALA A 139 -2.96 -2.90 22.56
CA ALA A 139 -4.22 -3.32 21.95
C ALA A 139 -4.33 -4.85 21.83
N TYR A 140 -3.25 -5.52 21.41
CA TYR A 140 -3.19 -6.97 21.31
C TYR A 140 -3.42 -7.66 22.67
N MET A 141 -2.73 -7.19 23.71
CA MET A 141 -2.89 -7.73 25.07
C MET A 141 -4.31 -7.50 25.60
N GLN A 142 -4.93 -6.36 25.28
CA GLN A 142 -6.31 -6.06 25.68
C GLN A 142 -7.32 -7.00 25.02
N SER A 143 -7.14 -7.35 23.74
CA SER A 143 -8.01 -8.34 23.09
C SER A 143 -7.85 -9.73 23.70
N GLU A 144 -6.62 -10.15 24.01
CA GLU A 144 -6.37 -11.48 24.59
C GLU A 144 -6.99 -11.62 25.99
N THR A 145 -7.04 -10.54 26.77
CA THR A 145 -7.65 -10.54 28.12
C THR A 145 -9.19 -10.59 28.09
N GLN A 146 -9.82 -10.32 26.95
CA GLN A 146 -11.29 -10.34 26.83
C GLN A 146 -11.85 -11.70 26.37
N ASP A 147 -10.97 -12.58 25.85
CA ASP A 147 -11.33 -13.89 25.32
C ASP A 147 -11.14 -15.05 26.34
N ASP A 148 -10.65 -14.75 27.56
CA ASP A 148 -10.49 -15.67 28.71
C ASP A 148 -11.62 -15.51 29.75
#